data_AF-A0A974GXK5-F1
#
_entry.id   AF-A0A974GXK5-F1
#
_cell.length_a   1.000
_cell.length_b   1.000
_cell.length_c   1.000
_cell.angle_alpha   90.00
_cell.angle_beta   90.00
_cell.angle_gamma   90.00
#
_symmetry.space_group_name_H-M   'P 1'
#
loop_
_entity.id
_entity.type
_entity.pdbx_description
1 polymer ?
#
loop_
_entity_poly.entity_id
_entity_poly.type
_entity_poly.pdbx_seq_one_letter_code
_entity_poly.pdbx_strand_id
1 'polypeptide(L)'
;MIKSRIAEIVFDVEKYIEIIELNRFNNMFFVVAAVGIIEGNIQVSKEDNRITLLDIYNVNCKNSDYIFLSLYNLIKSNSDLYNYIVKYFNLWHGREFKEFTYDNYHKNELKNNFNQLISLIYDELKYAIKNKDYETISIYESFLYNIIEEFK
;
A
#
# COMPACT_ATOMS: atom_id res chain seq x y z
N MET A 1 -18.57 -6.04 -12.45
CA MET A 1 -17.35 -6.66 -12.99
C MET A 1 -16.18 -6.58 -12.01
N ILE A 2 -15.95 -5.44 -11.34
CA ILE A 2 -14.90 -5.30 -10.31
C ILE A 2 -15.13 -6.25 -9.11
N LYS A 3 -16.33 -6.32 -8.54
CA LYS A 3 -16.67 -7.24 -7.42
C LYS A 3 -16.24 -8.71 -7.59
N SER A 4 -16.20 -9.26 -8.81
CA SER A 4 -15.76 -10.65 -9.03
C SER A 4 -14.23 -10.80 -9.11
N ARG A 5 -13.51 -9.80 -9.63
CA ARG A 5 -12.03 -9.79 -9.66
C ARG A 5 -11.40 -9.59 -8.28
N ILE A 6 -12.14 -8.91 -7.41
CA ILE A 6 -11.75 -8.60 -6.03
C ILE A 6 -11.62 -9.86 -5.15
N ALA A 7 -12.55 -10.80 -5.30
CA ALA A 7 -12.59 -12.03 -4.51
C ALA A 7 -11.42 -12.99 -4.80
N GLU A 8 -10.57 -12.65 -5.77
CA GLU A 8 -9.45 -13.47 -6.26
C GLU A 8 -8.08 -12.81 -6.07
N ILE A 9 -7.99 -11.66 -5.40
CA ILE A 9 -6.68 -11.06 -5.09
C ILE A 9 -6.04 -11.87 -3.97
N VAL A 10 -5.19 -12.82 -4.35
CA VAL A 10 -4.38 -13.65 -3.46
C VAL A 10 -2.97 -13.07 -3.45
N PHE A 11 -2.46 -12.75 -2.26
CA PHE A 11 -1.10 -12.26 -2.09
C PHE A 11 -0.10 -13.41 -2.14
N ASP A 12 0.71 -13.46 -3.21
CA ASP A 12 1.83 -14.38 -3.30
C ASP A 12 3.04 -13.77 -2.58
N VAL A 13 3.17 -14.13 -1.29
CA VAL A 13 4.26 -13.62 -0.45
C VAL A 13 5.63 -14.06 -0.95
N GLU A 14 5.76 -15.24 -1.56
CA GLU A 14 7.06 -15.74 -2.02
C GLU A 14 7.52 -14.96 -3.25
N LYS A 15 6.60 -14.72 -4.18
CA LYS A 15 6.87 -13.83 -5.33
C LYS A 15 7.16 -12.40 -4.89
N TYR A 16 6.46 -11.90 -3.87
CA TYR A 16 6.67 -10.55 -3.34
C TYR A 16 8.09 -10.36 -2.77
N ILE A 17 8.58 -11.30 -1.95
CA ILE A 17 9.93 -11.20 -1.36
C ILE A 17 11.07 -11.36 -2.38
N GLU A 18 10.75 -11.78 -3.61
CA GLU A 18 11.69 -11.82 -4.72
C GLU A 18 11.83 -10.48 -5.47
N ILE A 19 10.96 -9.49 -5.19
CA ILE A 19 11.00 -8.18 -5.83
C ILE A 19 12.23 -7.39 -5.35
N ILE A 20 13.21 -7.23 -6.23
CA ILE A 20 14.48 -6.56 -5.89
C ILE A 20 14.48 -5.06 -6.18
N GLU A 21 13.60 -4.58 -7.07
CA GLU A 21 13.55 -3.17 -7.47
C GLU A 21 12.11 -2.72 -7.74
N LEU A 22 11.72 -1.59 -7.15
CA LEU A 22 10.40 -0.98 -7.33
C LEU A 22 10.26 -0.19 -8.64
N ASN A 23 11.35 0.05 -9.38
CA ASN A 23 11.34 0.87 -10.61
C ASN A 23 10.66 0.21 -11.82
N ARG A 24 10.28 -1.08 -11.71
CA ARG A 24 9.65 -1.85 -12.79
C ARG A 24 8.14 -1.58 -12.94
N PHE A 25 7.57 -0.85 -12.00
CA PHE A 25 6.13 -0.66 -11.85
C PHE A 25 5.67 0.65 -12.50
N ASN A 26 4.49 0.65 -13.13
CA ASN A 26 4.03 1.80 -13.91
C ASN A 26 3.62 3.02 -13.06
N ASN A 27 3.08 2.78 -11.86
CA ASN A 27 2.68 3.83 -10.93
C ASN A 27 3.51 3.76 -9.63
N MET A 28 4.70 4.35 -9.69
CA MET A 28 5.67 4.34 -8.58
C MET A 28 5.10 4.88 -7.27
N PHE A 29 4.31 5.95 -7.29
CA PHE A 29 3.76 6.53 -6.06
C PHE A 29 2.72 5.62 -5.42
N PHE A 30 1.89 4.96 -6.24
CA PHE A 30 0.96 3.94 -5.76
C PHE A 30 1.72 2.77 -5.13
N VAL A 31 2.75 2.25 -5.83
CA VAL A 31 3.54 1.12 -5.34
C VAL A 31 4.24 1.48 -4.04
N VAL A 32 4.87 2.65 -3.95
CA VAL A 32 5.53 3.10 -2.71
C VAL A 32 4.52 3.24 -1.56
N ALA A 33 3.31 3.75 -1.80
CA ALA A 33 2.26 3.78 -0.80
C ALA A 33 1.84 2.37 -0.34
N ALA A 34 1.67 1.46 -1.31
CA ALA A 34 1.29 0.07 -1.05
C ALA A 34 2.36 -0.68 -0.26
N VAL A 35 3.63 -0.65 -0.70
CA VAL A 35 4.73 -1.33 0.02
C VAL A 35 5.00 -0.69 1.37
N GLY A 36 4.78 0.62 1.51
CA GLY A 36 4.84 1.29 2.82
C GLY A 36 3.90 0.65 3.83
N ILE A 37 2.68 0.31 3.40
CA ILE A 37 1.70 -0.41 4.25
C ILE A 37 2.06 -1.89 4.39
N ILE A 38 2.40 -2.58 3.29
CA ILE A 38 2.70 -4.02 3.29
C ILE A 38 3.90 -4.34 4.20
N GLU A 39 4.98 -3.58 4.09
CA GLU A 39 6.18 -3.72 4.93
C GLU A 39 5.99 -3.22 6.38
N GLY A 40 4.84 -2.65 6.71
CA GLY A 40 4.53 -2.17 8.06
C GLY A 40 5.18 -0.84 8.45
N ASN A 41 5.87 -0.16 7.51
CA ASN A 41 6.42 1.19 7.73
C ASN A 41 5.33 2.23 7.96
N ILE A 42 4.17 1.98 7.37
CA ILE A 42 3.01 2.86 7.38
C ILE A 42 1.84 2.07 7.95
N GLN A 43 1.42 2.46 9.14
CA GLN A 43 0.22 1.94 9.77
C GLN A 43 -0.94 2.90 9.52
N VAL A 44 -2.13 2.35 9.29
CA VAL A 44 -3.34 3.13 9.03
C VAL A 44 -4.34 2.88 10.15
N SER A 45 -4.71 3.93 10.88
CA SER A 45 -5.84 3.92 11.81
C SER A 45 -7.06 4.54 11.14
N LYS A 46 -8.02 3.68 10.75
CA LYS A 46 -9.31 4.13 10.22
C LYS A 46 -10.12 4.87 11.29
N GLU A 47 -10.08 4.39 12.54
CA GLU A 47 -10.85 4.95 13.66
C GLU A 47 -10.40 6.38 13.99
N ASP A 48 -9.09 6.61 14.03
CA ASP A 48 -8.53 7.93 14.34
C ASP A 48 -8.35 8.82 13.10
N ASN A 49 -8.63 8.28 11.91
CA ASN A 49 -8.36 8.87 10.61
C ASN A 49 -6.89 9.34 10.47
N ARG A 50 -5.95 8.42 10.70
CA ARG A 50 -4.52 8.72 10.80
C ARG A 50 -3.67 7.74 10.03
N ILE A 51 -2.54 8.26 9.59
CA ILE A 51 -1.41 7.49 9.09
C ILE A 51 -0.26 7.68 10.06
N THR A 52 0.32 6.57 10.50
CA THR A 52 1.49 6.54 11.36
C THR A 52 2.66 5.98 10.56
N LEU A 53 3.74 6.74 10.49
CA LEU A 53 5.00 6.36 9.87
C LEU A 53 6.00 5.97 10.96
N LEU A 54 6.27 4.67 11.08
CA LEU A 54 7.21 4.06 12.04
C LEU A 54 7.06 4.58 13.47
N ASP A 55 5.82 4.74 13.93
CA ASP A 55 5.49 5.23 15.27
C ASP A 55 6.04 6.63 15.64
N ILE A 56 6.64 7.35 14.69
CA ILE A 56 7.30 8.64 14.91
C ILE A 56 6.51 9.79 14.28
N TYR A 57 6.00 9.60 13.06
CA TYR A 57 5.26 10.64 12.35
C TYR A 57 3.78 10.30 12.28
N ASN A 58 2.97 11.04 13.05
CA ASN A 58 1.51 10.94 13.04
C ASN A 58 0.92 12.00 12.12
N VAL A 59 0.48 11.58 10.93
CA VAL A 59 -0.21 12.46 9.99
C VAL A 59 -1.72 12.26 10.17
N ASN A 60 -2.40 13.30 10.63
CA ASN A 60 -3.84 13.28 10.70
C ASN A 60 -4.43 13.63 9.33
N CYS A 61 -5.26 12.74 8.80
CA CYS A 61 -5.92 12.91 7.50
C CYS A 61 -7.21 13.72 7.63
N LYS A 62 -7.29 14.66 8.60
CA LYS A 62 -8.50 15.43 8.94
C LYS A 62 -9.25 15.85 7.67
N ASN A 63 -10.51 15.44 7.59
CA ASN A 63 -11.46 15.70 6.50
C ASN A 63 -11.27 14.88 5.23
N SER A 64 -10.49 13.80 5.25
CA SER A 64 -10.47 12.83 4.17
C SER A 64 -11.15 11.55 4.60
N ASP A 65 -12.23 11.19 3.90
CA ASP A 65 -12.81 9.85 3.95
C ASP A 65 -11.99 8.83 3.13
N TYR A 66 -10.86 9.29 2.56
CA TYR A 66 -9.99 8.55 1.64
C TYR A 66 -8.53 8.59 2.16
N ILE A 67 -8.25 7.82 3.21
CA ILE A 67 -6.93 7.74 3.87
C ILE A 67 -5.87 7.25 2.89
N PHE A 68 -6.15 6.20 2.11
CA PHE A 68 -5.15 5.69 1.17
C PHE A 68 -4.83 6.72 0.08
N LEU A 69 -5.84 7.42 -0.45
CA LEU A 69 -5.62 8.50 -1.41
C LEU A 69 -4.81 9.65 -0.79
N SER A 70 -5.04 9.95 0.49
CA SER A 70 -4.27 10.96 1.24
C SER A 70 -2.81 10.54 1.37
N LEU A 71 -2.53 9.27 1.69
CA LEU A 71 -1.19 8.72 1.73
C LEU A 71 -0.50 8.80 0.36
N TYR A 72 -1.18 8.36 -0.69
CA TYR A 72 -0.68 8.42 -2.06
C TYR A 72 -0.29 9.84 -2.46
N ASN A 73 -1.15 10.83 -2.16
CA ASN A 73 -0.86 12.23 -2.45
C ASN A 73 0.26 12.80 -1.57
N LEU A 74 0.36 12.37 -0.31
CA LEU A 74 1.46 12.75 0.56
C LEU A 74 2.80 12.25 0.01
N ILE A 75 2.89 10.98 -0.39
CA ILE A 75 4.10 10.40 -1.00
C ILE A 75 4.44 11.12 -2.31
N LYS A 76 3.44 11.38 -3.16
CA LYS A 76 3.62 12.09 -4.43
C LYS A 76 4.16 13.51 -4.25
N SER A 77 3.83 14.18 -3.14
CA SER A 77 4.24 15.55 -2.84
C SER A 77 5.46 15.65 -1.91
N ASN A 78 5.95 14.52 -1.38
CA ASN A 78 7.04 14.49 -0.41
C ASN A 78 8.14 13.50 -0.85
N SER A 79 9.17 14.04 -1.51
CA SER A 79 10.31 13.26 -2.01
C SER A 79 11.09 12.56 -0.91
N ASP A 80 11.18 13.16 0.28
CA ASP A 80 11.93 12.57 1.40
C ASP A 80 11.22 11.34 1.92
N LEU A 81 9.90 11.40 2.07
CA LEU A 81 9.07 10.26 2.44
C LEU A 81 9.14 9.15 1.37
N TYR A 82 9.01 9.51 0.09
CA TYR A 82 9.15 8.58 -1.01
C TYR A 82 10.51 7.85 -0.94
N ASN A 83 11.61 8.60 -0.85
CA ASN A 83 12.97 8.05 -0.80
C ASN A 83 13.19 7.20 0.46
N TYR A 84 12.57 7.58 1.57
CA TYR A 84 12.63 6.82 2.81
C TYR A 84 12.05 5.42 2.65
N ILE A 85 10.82 5.33 2.12
CA ILE A 85 10.13 4.05 1.94
C ILE A 85 10.89 3.16 0.94
N VAL A 86 11.39 3.74 -0.16
CA VAL A 86 12.21 3.00 -1.14
C VAL A 86 13.49 2.45 -0.49
N LYS A 87 14.18 3.25 0.33
CA LYS A 87 15.37 2.80 1.05
C LYS A 87 15.05 1.67 2.01
N TYR A 88 13.97 1.79 2.79
CA TYR A 88 13.55 0.75 3.71
C TYR A 88 13.22 -0.56 2.98
N PHE A 89 12.47 -0.48 1.87
CA PHE A 89 12.19 -1.64 1.02
C PHE A 89 13.50 -2.31 0.56
N ASN A 90 14.46 -1.54 0.08
CA ASN A 90 15.75 -2.07 -0.37
C ASN A 90 16.58 -2.70 0.76
N LEU A 91 16.37 -2.37 2.04
CA LEU A 91 17.06 -3.06 3.14
C LEU A 91 16.62 -4.53 3.23
N TRP A 92 15.34 -4.80 3.03
CA TRP A 92 14.79 -6.16 3.11
C TRP A 92 14.95 -6.93 1.80
N HIS A 93 14.87 -6.25 0.66
CA HIS A 93 14.82 -6.89 -0.65
C HIS A 93 16.09 -6.74 -1.49
N GLY A 94 16.93 -5.75 -1.21
CA GLY A 94 18.07 -5.37 -2.05
C GLY A 94 19.24 -6.37 -2.06
N ARG A 95 19.16 -7.45 -1.29
CA ARG A 95 20.19 -8.53 -1.17
C ARG A 95 21.57 -8.04 -0.72
N GLU A 96 21.70 -6.78 -0.33
CA GLU A 96 22.94 -6.18 0.18
C GLU A 96 23.31 -6.76 1.54
N PHE A 97 22.32 -7.15 2.34
CA PHE A 97 22.49 -7.68 3.69
C PHE A 97 21.93 -9.10 3.77
N LYS A 98 22.78 -10.09 4.04
CA LYS A 98 22.38 -11.50 4.12
C LYS A 98 21.58 -11.81 5.38
N GLU A 99 21.64 -10.93 6.37
CA GLU A 99 20.98 -11.05 7.65
C GLU A 99 19.48 -10.71 7.60
N PHE A 100 19.04 -9.96 6.59
CA PHE A 100 17.62 -9.65 6.40
C PHE A 100 16.96 -10.77 5.59
N THR A 101 16.22 -11.62 6.29
CA THR A 101 15.46 -12.71 5.68
C THR A 101 14.06 -12.77 6.24
N TYR A 102 13.08 -13.02 5.38
CA TYR A 102 11.70 -13.22 5.79
C TYR A 102 11.49 -14.61 6.37
N ASP A 103 11.35 -14.70 7.69
CA ASP A 103 10.87 -15.92 8.34
C ASP A 103 9.34 -16.05 8.22
N ASN A 104 8.78 -17.13 8.77
CA ASN A 104 7.34 -17.37 8.72
C ASN A 104 6.52 -16.31 9.47
N TYR A 105 7.08 -15.68 10.50
CA TYR A 105 6.41 -14.62 11.23
C TYR A 105 6.27 -13.38 10.35
N HIS A 106 7.38 -12.91 9.76
CA HIS A 106 7.37 -11.75 8.86
C HIS A 106 6.48 -12.00 7.63
N LYS A 107 6.53 -13.21 7.04
CA LYS A 107 5.65 -13.57 5.91
C LYS A 107 4.16 -13.49 6.26
N ASN A 108 3.80 -13.84 7.49
CA ASN A 108 2.42 -13.70 7.96
C ASN A 108 2.04 -12.22 8.18
N GLU A 109 2.95 -11.40 8.69
CA GLU A 109 2.74 -9.95 8.81
C GLU A 109 2.52 -9.31 7.43
N LEU A 110 3.37 -9.61 6.44
CA LEU A 110 3.18 -9.11 5.07
C LEU A 110 1.79 -9.46 4.50
N LYS A 111 1.34 -10.70 4.70
CA LYS A 111 -0.01 -11.13 4.28
C LYS A 111 -1.13 -10.36 4.99
N ASN A 112 -0.99 -10.17 6.30
CA ASN A 112 -1.97 -9.44 7.09
C ASN A 112 -2.04 -7.97 6.67
N ASN A 113 -0.89 -7.33 6.48
CA ASN A 113 -0.78 -5.94 6.04
C ASN A 113 -1.33 -5.76 4.62
N PHE A 114 -1.05 -6.71 3.71
CA PHE A 114 -1.65 -6.72 2.38
C PHE A 114 -3.19 -6.82 2.46
N ASN A 115 -3.74 -7.71 3.28
CA ASN A 115 -5.18 -7.82 3.47
C ASN A 115 -5.79 -6.52 4.02
N GLN A 116 -5.08 -5.81 4.92
CA GLN A 116 -5.49 -4.50 5.41
C GLN A 116 -5.50 -3.44 4.31
N LEU A 117 -4.45 -3.37 3.48
CA LEU A 117 -4.37 -2.48 2.31
C LEU A 117 -5.57 -2.71 1.37
N ILE A 118 -5.87 -3.97 1.07
CA ILE A 118 -6.98 -4.35 0.20
C ILE A 118 -8.33 -3.94 0.80
N SER A 119 -8.54 -4.22 2.09
CA SER A 119 -9.74 -3.78 2.80
C SER A 119 -9.89 -2.27 2.78
N LEU A 120 -8.81 -1.52 3.01
CA LEU A 120 -8.80 -0.06 2.99
C LEU A 120 -9.25 0.49 1.63
N ILE A 121 -8.61 0.03 0.55
CA ILE A 121 -8.94 0.43 -0.82
C ILE A 121 -10.41 0.12 -1.16
N TYR A 122 -10.92 -1.04 -0.74
CA TYR A 122 -12.33 -1.39 -1.00
C TYR A 122 -13.33 -0.55 -0.25
N ASP A 123 -13.07 -0.29 1.03
CA ASP A 123 -14.00 0.48 1.85
C ASP A 123 -14.10 1.92 1.32
N GLU A 124 -12.97 2.49 0.94
CA GLU A 124 -12.88 3.83 0.34
C GLU A 124 -13.54 3.89 -1.05
N LEU A 125 -13.34 2.86 -1.89
CA LEU A 125 -14.06 2.75 -3.17
C LEU A 125 -15.58 2.64 -2.97
N LYS A 126 -16.04 1.81 -2.03
CA LYS A 126 -17.48 1.70 -1.71
C LYS A 126 -18.04 3.04 -1.24
N TYR A 127 -17.28 3.76 -0.44
CA TYR A 127 -17.65 5.09 0.02
C TYR A 127 -17.77 6.08 -1.15
N ALA A 128 -16.79 6.11 -2.07
CA ALA A 128 -16.84 6.94 -3.27
C ALA A 128 -18.05 6.61 -4.15
N ILE A 129 -18.35 5.32 -4.36
CA ILE A 129 -19.55 4.86 -5.10
C ILE A 129 -20.83 5.37 -4.42
N LYS A 130 -20.95 5.23 -3.10
CA LYS A 130 -22.12 5.67 -2.34
C LYS A 130 -22.36 7.19 -2.50
N ASN A 131 -21.28 7.96 -2.52
CA ASN A 131 -21.34 9.42 -2.66
C ASN A 131 -21.33 9.92 -4.12
N LYS A 132 -21.28 9.00 -5.11
CA LYS A 132 -21.20 9.34 -6.54
C LYS A 132 -19.99 10.21 -6.88
N ASP A 133 -18.88 10.00 -6.18
CA ASP A 133 -17.60 10.66 -6.42
C ASP A 133 -16.87 9.96 -7.58
N TYR A 134 -17.28 10.27 -8.81
CA TYR A 134 -16.83 9.58 -10.02
C TYR A 134 -15.32 9.69 -10.28
N GLU A 135 -14.70 10.81 -9.87
CA GLU A 135 -13.25 11.00 -10.00
C GLU A 135 -12.51 10.03 -9.07
N THR A 136 -12.89 9.99 -7.80
CA THR A 136 -12.28 9.10 -6.82
C THR A 136 -12.53 7.62 -7.15
N ILE A 137 -13.72 7.28 -7.67
CA ILE A 137 -14.01 5.92 -8.16
C ILE A 137 -12.99 5.49 -9.22
N SER A 138 -12.73 6.33 -10.23
CA SER A 138 -11.80 6.01 -11.31
C SER A 138 -10.37 5.80 -10.79
N ILE A 139 -9.94 6.61 -9.81
CA ILE A 139 -8.63 6.46 -9.16
C ILE A 139 -8.53 5.11 -8.44
N TYR A 140 -9.51 4.74 -7.63
CA TYR A 140 -9.50 3.46 -6.91
C TYR A 140 -9.62 2.25 -7.83
N GLU A 141 -10.37 2.35 -8.93
CA GLU A 141 -10.38 1.31 -9.97
C GLU A 141 -8.99 1.11 -10.58
N SER A 142 -8.24 2.20 -10.82
CA SER A 142 -6.84 2.14 -11.25
C SER A 142 -5.93 1.52 -10.19
N PHE A 143 -6.10 1.85 -8.91
CA PHE A 143 -5.34 1.22 -7.84
C PHE A 143 -5.57 -0.29 -7.77
N LEU A 144 -6.82 -0.74 -7.86
CA LEU A 144 -7.14 -2.17 -7.89
C LEU A 144 -6.53 -2.88 -9.10
N TYR A 145 -6.54 -2.23 -10.27
CA TYR A 145 -5.87 -2.76 -11.45
C TYR A 145 -4.36 -2.92 -11.21
N ASN A 146 -3.70 -1.89 -10.67
CA ASN A 146 -2.28 -1.96 -10.35
C ASN A 146 -1.99 -3.09 -9.37
N ILE A 147 -2.80 -3.30 -8.32
CA ILE A 147 -2.61 -4.42 -7.40
C ILE A 147 -2.64 -5.77 -8.12
N ILE A 148 -3.60 -5.95 -9.02
CA ILE A 148 -3.77 -7.21 -9.74
C ILE A 148 -2.63 -7.46 -10.73
N GLU A 149 -2.08 -6.43 -11.37
CA GLU A 149 -0.98 -6.60 -12.32
C GLU A 149 0.38 -6.74 -11.62
N GLU A 150 0.55 -6.05 -10.50
CA GLU A 150 1.86 -5.80 -9.90
C GLU A 150 2.15 -6.71 -8.69
N PHE A 151 1.11 -7.16 -7.96
CA PHE A 151 1.25 -8.02 -6.76
C PHE A 151 0.64 -9.42 -6.91
N LYS A 152 0.14 -9.77 -8.09
CA LYS A 152 -0.28 -11.13 -8.46
C LYS A 152 0.81 -11.77 -9.33
#